data_AF-A0A6V8LV21-F1
#
_entry.id   AF-A0A6V8LV21-F1
#
_cell.length_a   1.000
_cell.length_b   1.000
_cell.length_c   1.000
_cell.angle_alpha   90.00
_cell.angle_beta   90.00
_cell.angle_gamma   90.00
#
_symmetry.space_group_name_H-M   'P 1'
#
loop_
_entity.id
_entity.type
_entity.pdbx_description
1 polymer ?
#
loop_
_entity_poly.entity_id
_entity_poly.type
_entity_poly.pdbx_seq_one_letter_code
_entity_poly.pdbx_strand_id
1 'polypeptide(L)'
;MLRRVRERGVDAVTLAVAYHRARDVTPHGPARLVHRRDGLFLPHPDELPDIWDGVRLRPPVQDPAEVAAAARLFELAGPGGALAWTVFLHNTTLGAEHPDAAGVNCFGDPLRADLCPAHPDAGAYAVALARTVVRVTGAPVVAEALSYGTFDHGHHHERCFVPLGDGERALLGLCFCAHCRRAVAGQGADPERLRARIATHLERALDGAPATPGEPAALAAAVGDDVVAMLRARQAVVAALTGRVADAVHAEGGRLIFLDLTGRCSATPVASRPAVRWPCRAGVSASTRPR
;
A
#
# COMPACT_ATOMS: atom_id res chain seq x y z
N MET A 1 -0.46 16.57 23.73
CA MET A 1 0.27 16.49 22.45
C MET A 1 -0.04 17.68 21.56
N LEU A 2 -1.26 17.82 21.05
CA LEU A 2 -1.66 18.84 20.05
C LEU A 2 -1.25 20.28 20.41
N ARG A 3 -1.45 20.72 21.67
CA ARG A 3 -0.97 22.03 22.13
C ARG A 3 0.53 22.25 21.88
N ARG A 4 1.37 21.28 22.26
CA ARG A 4 2.84 21.37 22.09
C ARG A 4 3.22 21.43 20.61
N VAL A 5 2.47 20.75 19.75
CA VAL A 5 2.69 20.75 18.29
C VAL A 5 2.34 22.14 17.71
N ARG A 6 1.19 22.70 18.09
CA ARG A 6 0.77 24.05 17.68
C ARG A 6 1.71 25.15 18.17
N GLU A 7 2.19 25.07 19.42
CA GLU A 7 3.20 26.00 19.98
C GLU A 7 4.53 26.01 19.19
N ARG A 8 4.76 25.02 18.34
CA ARG A 8 5.93 24.92 17.45
C ARG A 8 5.65 25.38 16.02
N GLY A 9 4.49 25.97 15.74
CA GLY A 9 4.12 26.49 14.43
C GLY A 9 3.70 25.42 13.42
N VAL A 10 3.27 24.24 13.89
CA VAL A 10 2.73 23.19 13.02
C VAL A 10 1.22 23.36 12.90
N ASP A 11 0.74 23.47 11.66
CA ASP A 11 -0.68 23.73 11.35
C ASP A 11 -1.57 22.49 11.50
N ALA A 12 -1.04 21.31 11.15
CA ALA A 12 -1.79 20.07 11.16
C ALA A 12 -0.93 18.86 11.53
N VAL A 13 -1.58 17.83 12.07
CA VAL A 13 -0.96 16.54 12.37
C VAL A 13 -1.55 15.42 11.51
N THR A 14 -0.71 14.50 11.05
CA THR A 14 -1.16 13.31 10.35
C THR A 14 -1.34 12.18 11.37
N LEU A 15 -2.59 11.74 11.58
CA LEU A 15 -2.96 10.71 12.54
C LEU A 15 -3.20 9.38 11.81
N ALA A 16 -2.54 8.31 12.26
CA ALA A 16 -2.79 6.97 11.72
C ALA A 16 -4.18 6.48 12.17
N VAL A 17 -5.07 6.25 11.22
CA VAL A 17 -6.43 5.72 11.47
C VAL A 17 -6.62 4.31 10.96
N ALA A 18 -5.82 3.89 9.98
CA ALA A 18 -5.67 2.49 9.60
C ALA A 18 -4.18 2.22 9.40
N TYR A 19 -3.66 1.21 10.09
CA TYR A 19 -2.22 0.97 10.14
C TYR A 19 -1.88 -0.50 10.19
N HIS A 20 -0.64 -0.82 9.84
CA HIS A 20 -0.08 -2.16 9.92
C HIS A 20 0.62 -2.39 11.27
N ARG A 21 1.05 -3.63 11.54
CA ARG A 21 1.86 -3.98 12.71
C ARG A 21 3.09 -3.08 12.83
N ALA A 22 3.34 -2.60 14.03
CA ALA A 22 4.48 -1.75 14.34
C ALA A 22 4.93 -1.93 15.78
N ARG A 23 6.16 -1.49 16.05
CA ARG A 23 6.71 -1.38 17.40
C ARG A 23 7.10 0.07 17.61
N ASP A 24 6.24 0.79 18.32
CA ASP A 24 6.39 2.22 18.55
C ASP A 24 7.12 2.47 19.86
N VAL A 25 8.14 3.33 19.82
CA VAL A 25 8.74 3.92 21.02
C VAL A 25 8.01 5.23 21.30
N THR A 26 7.51 5.38 22.53
CA THR A 26 6.70 6.54 22.94
C THR A 26 7.41 7.30 24.08
N PRO A 27 8.25 8.31 23.76
CA PRO A 27 9.09 9.00 24.75
C PRO A 27 8.31 9.66 25.89
N HIS A 28 7.05 10.04 25.63
CA HIS A 28 6.17 10.72 26.59
C HIS A 28 4.85 9.98 26.82
N GLY A 29 4.74 8.73 26.37
CA GLY A 29 3.55 7.89 26.58
C GLY A 29 3.46 7.33 27.99
N PRO A 30 2.32 6.74 28.38
CA PRO A 30 2.19 5.97 29.63
C PRO A 30 3.02 4.68 29.58
N ALA A 31 3.12 4.06 28.40
CA ALA A 31 4.12 3.05 28.08
C ALA A 31 5.31 3.70 27.36
N ARG A 32 6.47 3.04 27.34
CA ARG A 32 7.64 3.45 26.53
C ARG A 32 7.72 2.70 25.22
N LEU A 33 7.08 1.54 25.15
CA LEU A 33 7.05 0.63 24.01
C LEU A 33 5.61 0.18 23.81
N VAL A 34 5.09 0.30 22.59
CA VAL A 34 3.74 -0.13 22.22
C VAL A 34 3.82 -1.01 20.98
N HIS A 35 3.18 -2.17 21.04
CA HIS A 35 3.05 -3.07 19.90
C HIS A 35 1.70 -2.86 19.23
N ARG A 36 1.72 -2.45 17.97
CA ARG A 36 0.53 -2.25 17.13
C ARG A 36 0.21 -3.51 16.35
N ARG A 37 -1.08 -3.69 16.07
CA ARG A 37 -1.58 -4.73 15.17
C ARG A 37 -2.15 -4.09 13.90
N ASP A 38 -2.32 -4.89 12.86
CA ASP A 38 -3.03 -4.42 11.67
C ASP A 38 -4.46 -4.07 12.07
N GLY A 39 -4.99 -2.94 11.59
CA GLY A 39 -6.39 -2.62 11.84
C GLY A 39 -6.81 -1.18 11.69
N LEU A 40 -8.08 -0.95 12.02
CA LEU A 40 -8.79 0.31 11.94
C LEU A 40 -9.02 0.88 13.35
N PHE A 41 -8.61 2.14 13.57
CA PHE A 41 -8.76 2.91 14.80
C PHE A 41 -9.96 3.89 14.72
N LEU A 42 -11.00 3.50 13.98
CA LEU A 42 -12.28 4.19 13.81
C LEU A 42 -13.42 3.23 14.20
N PRO A 43 -14.69 3.68 14.28
CA PRO A 43 -15.83 2.81 14.58
C PRO A 43 -15.88 1.55 13.72
N HIS A 44 -16.51 0.51 14.26
CA HIS A 44 -16.54 -0.81 13.63
C HIS A 44 -17.27 -0.74 12.27
N PRO A 45 -16.80 -1.47 11.23
CA PRO A 45 -17.50 -1.54 9.94
C PRO A 45 -19.01 -1.82 10.04
N ASP A 46 -19.41 -2.67 10.98
CA ASP A 46 -20.82 -3.02 11.22
C ASP A 46 -21.68 -1.86 11.75
N GLU A 47 -21.06 -0.79 12.26
CA GLU A 47 -21.74 0.46 12.64
C GLU A 47 -22.00 1.37 11.41
N LEU A 48 -21.45 1.01 10.25
CA LEU A 48 -21.54 1.76 8.98
C LEU A 48 -22.04 0.84 7.84
N PRO A 49 -23.23 0.21 7.97
CA PRO A 49 -23.71 -0.76 7.00
C PRO A 49 -23.90 -0.18 5.60
N ASP A 50 -24.20 1.11 5.45
CA ASP A 50 -24.31 1.80 4.15
C ASP A 50 -22.97 1.90 3.39
N ILE A 51 -21.85 1.78 4.10
CA ILE A 51 -20.50 1.80 3.51
C ILE A 51 -19.97 0.37 3.29
N TRP A 52 -20.26 -0.54 4.21
CA TRP A 52 -19.63 -1.86 4.26
C TRP A 52 -20.51 -3.01 3.74
N ASP A 53 -21.77 -2.75 3.36
CA ASP A 53 -22.62 -3.77 2.73
C ASP A 53 -21.94 -4.39 1.49
N GLY A 54 -22.01 -5.71 1.39
CA GLY A 54 -21.39 -6.50 0.31
C GLY A 54 -19.85 -6.51 0.27
N VAL A 55 -19.15 -5.77 1.14
CA VAL A 55 -17.68 -5.80 1.19
C VAL A 55 -17.24 -7.06 1.93
N ARG A 56 -16.41 -7.94 1.33
CA ARG A 56 -15.99 -9.17 2.01
C ARG A 56 -14.93 -8.96 3.08
N LEU A 57 -13.89 -8.17 2.79
CA LEU A 57 -12.75 -8.00 3.71
C LEU A 57 -13.14 -7.01 4.82
N ARG A 58 -12.89 -7.37 6.08
CA ARG A 58 -13.20 -6.57 7.27
C ARG A 58 -11.92 -6.28 8.05
N PRO A 59 -11.49 -5.01 8.18
CA PRO A 59 -10.28 -4.71 8.93
C PRO A 59 -10.44 -5.12 10.39
N PRO A 60 -9.40 -5.66 11.05
CA PRO A 60 -9.46 -5.89 12.49
C PRO A 60 -9.69 -4.57 13.23
N VAL A 61 -10.68 -4.55 14.12
CA VAL A 61 -10.96 -3.36 14.94
C VAL A 61 -10.10 -3.37 16.19
N GLN A 62 -9.65 -2.19 16.59
CA GLN A 62 -8.74 -2.00 17.71
C GLN A 62 -9.49 -1.79 19.03
N ASP A 63 -8.76 -1.65 20.13
CA ASP A 63 -9.33 -1.41 21.46
C ASP A 63 -10.27 -0.18 21.42
N PRO A 64 -11.51 -0.27 21.96
CA PRO A 64 -12.45 0.85 21.98
C PRO A 64 -11.88 2.13 22.60
N ALA A 65 -10.98 2.02 23.57
CA ALA A 65 -10.30 3.17 24.16
C ALA A 65 -9.36 3.87 23.16
N GLU A 66 -8.70 3.11 22.28
CA GLU A 66 -7.87 3.67 21.21
C GLU A 66 -8.70 4.30 20.10
N VAL A 67 -9.83 3.69 19.74
CA VAL A 67 -10.82 4.28 18.82
C VAL A 67 -11.36 5.61 19.37
N ALA A 68 -11.75 5.63 20.66
CA ALA A 68 -12.21 6.85 21.31
C ALA A 68 -11.11 7.92 21.40
N ALA A 69 -9.86 7.51 21.65
CA ALA A 69 -8.72 8.43 21.68
C ALA A 69 -8.45 9.05 20.29
N ALA A 70 -8.55 8.26 19.21
CA ALA A 70 -8.43 8.76 17.84
C ALA A 70 -9.53 9.78 17.53
N ALA A 71 -10.79 9.45 17.83
CA ALA A 71 -11.93 10.38 17.65
C ALA A 71 -11.72 11.70 18.42
N ARG A 72 -11.28 11.63 19.68
CA ARG A 72 -11.00 12.81 20.50
C ARG A 72 -9.85 13.67 19.94
N LEU A 73 -8.84 13.04 19.30
CA LEU A 73 -7.75 13.79 18.67
C LEU A 73 -8.24 14.59 17.45
N PHE A 74 -9.12 14.04 16.62
CA PHE A 74 -9.73 14.79 15.51
C PHE A 74 -10.60 15.94 16.01
N GLU A 75 -11.43 15.71 17.04
CA GLU A 75 -12.26 16.75 17.65
C GLU A 75 -11.42 17.92 18.20
N LEU A 76 -10.36 17.61 18.96
CA LEU A 76 -9.46 18.61 19.54
C LEU A 76 -8.60 19.33 18.48
N ALA A 77 -8.25 18.64 17.41
CA ALA A 77 -7.53 19.23 16.29
C ALA A 77 -8.41 20.22 15.52
N GLY A 78 -9.73 20.01 15.50
CA GLY A 78 -10.67 20.85 14.78
C GLY A 78 -10.50 20.78 13.26
N PRO A 79 -11.35 21.50 12.51
CA PRO A 79 -11.31 21.50 11.04
C PRO A 79 -9.92 21.87 10.50
N GLY A 80 -9.36 21.00 9.67
CA GLY A 80 -8.04 21.22 9.04
C GLY A 80 -6.83 21.00 9.94
N GLY A 81 -7.01 20.76 11.25
CA GLY A 81 -5.90 20.54 12.19
C GLY A 81 -5.37 19.11 12.22
N ALA A 82 -6.03 18.17 11.54
CA ALA A 82 -5.59 16.79 11.42
C ALA A 82 -5.86 16.22 10.02
N LEU A 83 -5.00 15.30 9.59
CA LEU A 83 -5.17 14.46 8.40
C LEU A 83 -5.21 12.99 8.81
N ALA A 84 -5.91 12.16 8.04
CA ALA A 84 -6.14 10.76 8.37
C ALA A 84 -5.24 9.84 7.53
N TRP A 85 -4.12 9.41 8.10
CA TRP A 85 -3.20 8.47 7.47
C TRP A 85 -3.74 7.05 7.51
N THR A 86 -3.86 6.49 6.30
CA THR A 86 -4.58 5.26 6.04
C THR A 86 -3.69 4.35 5.20
N VAL A 87 -3.24 3.26 5.79
CA VAL A 87 -2.58 2.15 5.09
C VAL A 87 -3.65 1.27 4.47
N PHE A 88 -3.68 1.18 3.15
CA PHE A 88 -4.72 0.48 2.41
C PHE A 88 -4.43 -1.02 2.27
N LEU A 89 -3.55 -1.40 1.33
CA LEU A 89 -3.43 -2.78 0.89
C LEU A 89 -2.33 -3.56 1.60
N HIS A 90 -1.56 -2.91 2.47
CA HIS A 90 -0.56 -3.57 3.29
C HIS A 90 -1.17 -4.00 4.63
N ASN A 91 -1.66 -5.24 4.70
CA ASN A 91 -2.36 -5.80 5.84
C ASN A 91 -2.11 -7.32 5.96
N THR A 92 -1.18 -7.71 6.85
CA THR A 92 -0.82 -9.12 7.06
C THR A 92 -1.98 -9.93 7.63
N THR A 93 -2.80 -9.34 8.50
CA THR A 93 -3.94 -10.05 9.09
C THR A 93 -4.97 -10.42 8.03
N LEU A 94 -5.35 -9.47 7.16
CA LEU A 94 -6.28 -9.74 6.06
C LEU A 94 -5.73 -10.72 5.03
N GLY A 95 -4.45 -10.61 4.64
CA GLY A 95 -3.87 -11.57 3.70
C GLY A 95 -3.58 -12.95 4.30
N ALA A 96 -3.55 -13.09 5.63
CA ALA A 96 -3.54 -14.38 6.31
C ALA A 96 -4.93 -15.04 6.32
N GLU A 97 -5.98 -14.27 6.61
CA GLU A 97 -7.38 -14.74 6.67
C GLU A 97 -7.99 -14.97 5.28
N HIS A 98 -7.58 -14.16 4.30
CA HIS A 98 -8.07 -14.20 2.92
C HIS A 98 -6.90 -14.32 1.94
N PRO A 99 -6.18 -15.47 1.92
CA PRO A 99 -5.02 -15.66 1.06
C PRO A 99 -5.36 -15.57 -0.44
N ASP A 100 -6.64 -15.76 -0.82
CA ASP A 100 -7.13 -15.57 -2.17
C ASP A 100 -7.14 -14.10 -2.63
N ALA A 101 -7.26 -13.16 -1.68
CA ALA A 101 -7.19 -11.72 -1.93
C ALA A 101 -5.76 -11.17 -1.93
N ALA A 102 -4.77 -11.94 -1.45
CA ALA A 102 -3.36 -11.55 -1.41
C ALA A 102 -2.70 -11.61 -2.80
N GLY A 103 -1.57 -10.93 -2.94
CA GLY A 103 -0.68 -11.14 -4.08
C GLY A 103 -0.14 -12.57 -4.09
N VAL A 104 0.25 -13.07 -5.27
CA VAL A 104 0.87 -14.40 -5.43
C VAL A 104 2.09 -14.27 -6.32
N ASN A 105 3.28 -14.68 -5.89
CA ASN A 105 4.50 -14.56 -6.68
C ASN A 105 4.52 -15.52 -7.90
N CYS A 106 5.62 -15.55 -8.65
CA CYS A 106 5.75 -16.43 -9.82
C CYS A 106 5.78 -17.94 -9.49
N PHE A 107 6.15 -18.30 -8.26
CA PHE A 107 6.19 -19.67 -7.75
C PHE A 107 4.84 -20.16 -7.22
N GLY A 108 3.88 -19.25 -7.02
CA GLY A 108 2.59 -19.57 -6.42
C GLY A 108 2.52 -19.26 -4.92
N ASP A 109 3.55 -18.65 -4.33
CA ASP A 109 3.55 -18.29 -2.91
C ASP A 109 2.73 -17.04 -2.66
N PRO A 110 1.87 -17.02 -1.62
CA PRO A 110 1.10 -15.83 -1.26
C PRO A 110 2.00 -14.76 -0.63
N LEU A 111 1.95 -13.55 -1.18
CA LEU A 111 2.51 -12.32 -0.61
C LEU A 111 1.55 -11.80 0.48
N ARG A 112 1.47 -12.54 1.61
CA ARG A 112 0.40 -12.40 2.63
C ARG A 112 0.27 -11.02 3.26
N ALA A 113 1.27 -10.18 3.15
CA ALA A 113 1.18 -8.83 3.68
C ALA A 113 0.53 -7.83 2.73
N ASP A 114 0.42 -8.17 1.45
CA ASP A 114 -0.06 -7.26 0.43
C ASP A 114 -1.29 -7.83 -0.26
N LEU A 115 -2.43 -7.19 -0.03
CA LEU A 115 -3.65 -7.42 -0.77
C LEU A 115 -3.44 -7.02 -2.23
N CYS A 116 -3.94 -7.84 -3.16
CA CYS A 116 -3.75 -7.59 -4.57
C CYS A 116 -4.65 -6.45 -5.07
N PRO A 117 -4.11 -5.33 -5.61
CA PRO A 117 -4.92 -4.23 -6.14
C PRO A 117 -5.86 -4.63 -7.29
N ALA A 118 -5.56 -5.71 -8.02
CA ALA A 118 -6.39 -6.24 -9.09
C ALA A 118 -7.56 -7.10 -8.58
N HIS A 119 -7.54 -7.51 -7.30
CA HIS A 119 -8.60 -8.32 -6.71
C HIS A 119 -9.82 -7.44 -6.39
N PRO A 120 -11.04 -7.82 -6.83
CA PRO A 120 -12.23 -7.00 -6.65
C PRO A 120 -12.52 -6.71 -5.18
N ASP A 121 -12.40 -7.71 -4.29
CA ASP A 121 -12.64 -7.52 -2.85
C ASP A 121 -11.63 -6.58 -2.20
N ALA A 122 -10.35 -6.61 -2.60
CA ALA A 122 -9.35 -5.67 -2.10
C ALA A 122 -9.67 -4.24 -2.57
N GLY A 123 -10.18 -4.08 -3.79
CA GLY A 123 -10.67 -2.82 -4.29
C GLY A 123 -11.93 -2.30 -3.57
N ALA A 124 -12.90 -3.18 -3.29
CA ALA A 124 -14.09 -2.84 -2.53
C ALA A 124 -13.74 -2.42 -1.10
N TYR A 125 -12.83 -3.17 -0.45
CA TYR A 125 -12.26 -2.82 0.85
C TYR A 125 -11.60 -1.45 0.86
N ALA A 126 -10.76 -1.15 -0.13
CA ALA A 126 -10.09 0.15 -0.20
C ALA A 126 -11.09 1.32 -0.35
N VAL A 127 -12.12 1.15 -1.17
CA VAL A 127 -13.19 2.16 -1.31
C VAL A 127 -13.96 2.34 0.01
N ALA A 128 -14.39 1.26 0.64
CA ALA A 128 -15.14 1.31 1.89
C ALA A 128 -14.32 1.92 3.04
N LEU A 129 -13.03 1.57 3.13
CA LEU A 129 -12.10 2.16 4.09
C LEU A 129 -11.97 3.68 3.89
N ALA A 130 -11.76 4.13 2.65
CA ALA A 130 -11.62 5.56 2.37
C ALA A 130 -12.91 6.35 2.70
N ARG A 131 -14.08 5.81 2.33
CA ARG A 131 -15.38 6.41 2.68
C ARG A 131 -15.57 6.50 4.20
N THR A 132 -15.22 5.44 4.92
CA THR A 132 -15.27 5.41 6.40
C THR A 132 -14.43 6.52 7.01
N VAL A 133 -13.19 6.69 6.53
CA VAL A 133 -12.29 7.73 7.04
C VAL A 133 -12.90 9.11 6.87
N VAL A 134 -13.40 9.44 5.67
CA VAL A 134 -14.01 10.76 5.42
C VAL A 134 -15.27 10.95 6.26
N ARG A 135 -16.17 9.96 6.28
CA ARG A 135 -17.45 10.02 6.99
C ARG A 135 -17.26 10.24 8.50
N VAL A 136 -16.30 9.56 9.10
CA VAL A 136 -16.09 9.58 10.56
C VAL A 136 -15.26 10.79 10.98
N THR A 137 -14.23 11.16 10.22
CA THR A 137 -13.25 12.16 10.67
C THR A 137 -13.46 13.55 10.06
N GLY A 138 -14.12 13.63 8.90
CA GLY A 138 -14.17 14.85 8.07
C GLY A 138 -12.80 15.32 7.56
N ALA A 139 -11.74 14.55 7.77
CA ALA A 139 -10.37 14.92 7.44
C ALA A 139 -9.96 14.44 6.05
N PRO A 140 -8.95 15.09 5.41
CA PRO A 140 -8.33 14.54 4.21
C PRO A 140 -7.71 13.16 4.48
N VAL A 141 -7.85 12.24 3.52
CA VAL A 141 -7.27 10.90 3.57
C VAL A 141 -5.84 10.96 3.03
N VAL A 142 -4.86 10.63 3.86
CA VAL A 142 -3.46 10.46 3.45
C VAL A 142 -3.23 8.98 3.17
N ALA A 143 -3.20 8.62 1.89
CA ALA A 143 -3.11 7.25 1.42
C ALA A 143 -1.68 6.72 1.39
N GLU A 144 -1.48 5.61 2.08
CA GLU A 144 -0.30 4.76 2.00
C GLU A 144 -0.68 3.37 1.50
N ALA A 145 0.23 2.73 0.76
CA ALA A 145 0.06 1.38 0.25
C ALA A 145 -1.26 1.18 -0.55
N LEU A 146 -1.70 2.22 -1.28
CA LEU A 146 -2.79 2.11 -2.27
C LEU A 146 -2.25 1.64 -3.63
N SER A 147 -1.34 0.68 -3.60
CA SER A 147 -0.68 0.12 -4.77
C SER A 147 -0.18 -1.29 -4.47
N TYR A 148 0.43 -1.95 -5.45
CA TYR A 148 1.18 -3.17 -5.19
C TYR A 148 2.37 -2.88 -4.25
N GLY A 149 2.63 -3.80 -3.32
CA GLY A 149 3.84 -3.81 -2.51
C GLY A 149 5.10 -4.11 -3.33
N THR A 150 6.24 -3.83 -2.71
CA THR A 150 7.55 -4.36 -3.11
C THR A 150 7.76 -5.74 -2.48
N PHE A 151 8.70 -6.54 -3.01
CA PHE A 151 9.05 -7.80 -2.34
C PHE A 151 9.63 -7.57 -0.94
N ASP A 152 10.51 -6.56 -0.82
CA ASP A 152 11.06 -6.16 0.46
C ASP A 152 10.06 -5.31 1.25
N HIS A 153 10.11 -5.42 2.57
CA HIS A 153 9.23 -4.76 3.51
C HIS A 153 7.77 -5.23 3.41
N GLY A 154 7.55 -6.47 2.96
CA GLY A 154 6.25 -7.12 3.02
C GLY A 154 5.91 -7.55 4.44
N HIS A 155 6.82 -8.14 5.20
CA HIS A 155 6.50 -8.74 6.49
C HIS A 155 7.31 -8.14 7.65
N HIS A 156 6.74 -8.18 8.86
CA HIS A 156 7.32 -7.58 10.07
C HIS A 156 8.72 -8.16 10.43
N HIS A 157 9.06 -9.37 9.95
CA HIS A 157 10.37 -10.03 10.17
C HIS A 157 10.84 -10.83 8.95
N GLU A 158 11.11 -10.15 7.85
CA GLU A 158 11.68 -10.80 6.66
C GLU A 158 13.16 -11.16 6.84
N ARG A 159 13.54 -12.31 6.30
CA ARG A 159 14.93 -12.77 6.25
C ARG A 159 15.22 -13.31 4.85
N CYS A 160 16.26 -12.81 4.22
CA CYS A 160 16.78 -13.35 2.96
C CYS A 160 18.30 -13.55 3.13
N PHE A 161 18.76 -14.79 3.00
CA PHE A 161 20.18 -15.14 3.11
C PHE A 161 20.86 -15.33 1.75
N VAL A 162 20.12 -15.09 0.67
CA VAL A 162 20.62 -15.05 -0.70
C VAL A 162 20.77 -13.58 -1.09
N PRO A 163 21.90 -13.16 -1.67
CA PRO A 163 22.09 -11.77 -2.10
C PRO A 163 21.30 -11.50 -3.39
N LEU A 164 19.99 -11.31 -3.25
CA LEU A 164 19.12 -10.93 -4.37
C LEU A 164 19.42 -9.51 -4.84
N GLY A 165 19.57 -9.34 -6.15
CA GLY A 165 19.66 -8.03 -6.80
C GLY A 165 18.33 -7.31 -6.89
N ASP A 166 18.38 -6.05 -7.33
CA ASP A 166 17.18 -5.22 -7.51
C ASP A 166 16.21 -5.83 -8.53
N GLY A 167 16.73 -6.45 -9.60
CA GLY A 167 15.91 -7.14 -10.59
C GLY A 167 15.19 -8.34 -10.02
N GLU A 168 15.89 -9.20 -9.27
CA GLU A 168 15.29 -10.37 -8.63
C GLU A 168 14.23 -9.98 -7.59
N ARG A 169 14.49 -8.96 -6.76
CA ARG A 169 13.52 -8.41 -5.80
C ARG A 169 12.28 -7.85 -6.51
N ALA A 170 12.48 -7.13 -7.61
CA ALA A 170 11.38 -6.62 -8.42
C ALA A 170 10.51 -7.75 -9.00
N LEU A 171 11.13 -8.80 -9.52
CA LEU A 171 10.45 -9.96 -10.12
C LEU A 171 9.69 -10.79 -9.07
N LEU A 172 10.29 -11.01 -7.89
CA LEU A 172 9.61 -11.68 -6.77
C LEU A 172 8.38 -10.92 -6.26
N GLY A 173 8.40 -9.59 -6.38
CA GLY A 173 7.26 -8.73 -6.01
C GLY A 173 6.16 -8.65 -7.08
N LEU A 174 6.28 -9.36 -8.20
CA LEU A 174 5.22 -9.42 -9.22
C LEU A 174 4.10 -10.39 -8.81
N CYS A 175 2.85 -9.98 -9.06
CA CYS A 175 1.69 -10.79 -8.72
C CYS A 175 1.15 -11.54 -9.95
N PHE A 176 0.98 -12.85 -9.81
CA PHE A 176 0.43 -13.78 -10.79
C PHE A 176 -0.90 -14.40 -10.34
N CYS A 177 -1.66 -13.76 -9.46
CA CYS A 177 -3.03 -14.19 -9.15
C CYS A 177 -3.93 -14.12 -10.40
N ALA A 178 -5.09 -14.80 -10.40
CA ALA A 178 -5.97 -14.86 -11.57
C ALA A 178 -6.37 -13.48 -12.12
N HIS A 179 -6.49 -12.46 -11.27
CA HIS A 179 -6.81 -11.09 -11.68
C HIS A 179 -5.64 -10.38 -12.37
N CYS A 180 -4.44 -10.48 -11.83
CA CYS A 180 -3.25 -9.93 -12.47
C CYS A 180 -2.94 -10.63 -13.80
N ARG A 181 -3.12 -11.95 -13.88
CA ARG A 181 -2.95 -12.68 -15.15
C ARG A 181 -3.91 -12.19 -16.23
N ARG A 182 -5.18 -11.97 -15.87
CA ARG A 182 -6.16 -11.35 -16.79
C ARG A 182 -5.75 -9.94 -17.21
N ALA A 183 -5.27 -9.12 -16.28
CA ALA A 183 -4.81 -7.76 -16.58
C ALA A 183 -3.60 -7.76 -17.56
N VAL A 184 -2.66 -8.68 -17.38
CA VAL A 184 -1.50 -8.88 -18.26
C VAL A 184 -1.94 -9.37 -19.65
N ALA A 185 -2.84 -10.35 -19.70
CA ALA A 185 -3.41 -10.84 -20.96
C ALA A 185 -4.13 -9.73 -21.73
N GLY A 186 -4.84 -8.84 -21.03
CA GLY A 186 -5.45 -7.64 -21.62
C GLY A 186 -4.45 -6.62 -22.19
N GLN A 187 -3.16 -6.70 -21.82
CA GLN A 187 -2.08 -5.93 -22.42
C GLN A 187 -1.42 -6.64 -23.62
N GLY A 188 -1.98 -7.77 -24.08
CA GLY A 188 -1.47 -8.53 -25.22
C GLY A 188 -0.28 -9.44 -24.92
N ALA A 189 0.02 -9.69 -23.64
CA ALA A 189 1.11 -10.57 -23.21
C ALA A 189 0.59 -11.92 -22.69
N ASP A 190 1.48 -12.91 -22.63
CA ASP A 190 1.16 -14.22 -22.07
C ASP A 190 1.62 -14.30 -20.61
N PRO A 191 0.68 -14.25 -19.64
CA PRO A 191 1.04 -14.23 -18.22
C PRO A 191 1.69 -15.54 -17.76
N GLU A 192 1.36 -16.69 -18.35
CA GLU A 192 1.92 -17.98 -17.93
C GLU A 192 3.33 -18.19 -18.48
N ARG A 193 3.56 -17.81 -19.74
CA ARG A 193 4.92 -17.78 -20.29
C ARG A 193 5.82 -16.84 -19.50
N LEU A 194 5.34 -15.63 -19.18
CA LEU A 194 6.09 -14.68 -18.36
C LEU A 194 6.39 -15.26 -16.97
N ARG A 195 5.39 -15.85 -16.32
CA ARG A 195 5.54 -16.49 -15.00
C ARG A 195 6.63 -17.57 -15.02
N ALA A 196 6.59 -18.45 -16.02
CA ALA A 196 7.56 -19.53 -16.16
C ALA A 196 8.99 -19.00 -16.37
N ARG A 197 9.15 -17.99 -17.24
CA ARG A 197 10.46 -17.36 -17.48
C ARG A 197 11.02 -16.69 -16.24
N ILE A 198 10.18 -16.02 -15.46
CA ILE A 198 10.58 -15.39 -14.21
C ILE A 198 10.97 -16.44 -13.17
N ALA A 199 10.19 -17.52 -13.04
CA ALA A 199 10.52 -18.62 -12.13
C ALA A 199 11.90 -19.22 -12.45
N THR A 200 12.16 -19.55 -13.73
CA THR A 200 13.47 -20.06 -14.16
C THR A 200 14.60 -19.05 -13.92
N HIS A 201 14.36 -17.75 -14.15
CA HIS A 201 15.36 -16.71 -13.87
C HIS A 201 15.70 -16.63 -12.38
N LEU A 202 14.67 -16.66 -11.52
CA LEU A 202 14.83 -16.58 -10.08
C LEU A 202 15.45 -17.84 -9.49
N GLU A 203 15.13 -19.04 -10.00
CA GLU A 203 15.80 -20.28 -9.61
C GLU A 203 17.32 -20.19 -9.83
N ARG A 204 17.75 -19.68 -10.99
CA ARG A 204 19.17 -19.45 -11.26
C ARG A 204 19.80 -18.46 -10.29
N ALA A 205 19.10 -17.40 -9.93
CA ALA A 205 19.58 -16.43 -8.94
C ALA A 205 19.70 -17.05 -7.54
N LEU A 206 18.76 -17.93 -7.16
CA LEU A 206 18.81 -18.69 -5.91
C LEU A 206 19.98 -19.70 -5.90
N ASP A 207 20.36 -20.22 -7.06
CA ASP A 207 21.57 -21.05 -7.26
C ASP A 207 22.88 -20.24 -7.34
N GLY A 208 22.82 -18.91 -7.16
CA GLY A 208 24.00 -18.04 -7.09
C GLY A 208 24.42 -17.39 -8.40
N ALA A 209 23.54 -17.34 -9.42
CA ALA A 209 23.80 -16.55 -10.61
C ALA A 209 23.94 -15.04 -10.29
N PRO A 210 24.67 -14.27 -11.11
CA PRO A 210 24.82 -12.83 -10.91
C PRO A 210 23.48 -12.08 -10.90
N ALA A 211 23.40 -11.06 -10.04
CA ALA A 211 22.24 -10.18 -9.91
C ALA A 211 21.91 -9.43 -11.21
N THR A 212 20.62 -9.26 -11.47
CA THR A 212 20.12 -8.45 -12.59
C THR A 212 19.81 -7.02 -12.13
N PRO A 213 20.17 -5.98 -12.89
CA PRO A 213 19.72 -4.63 -12.64
C PRO A 213 18.19 -4.50 -12.65
N GLY A 214 17.64 -3.58 -11.84
CA GLY A 214 16.19 -3.43 -11.65
C GLY A 214 15.47 -2.62 -12.74
N GLU A 215 16.18 -2.06 -13.71
CA GLU A 215 15.59 -1.25 -14.76
C GLU A 215 14.73 -2.08 -15.72
N PRO A 216 13.59 -1.55 -16.23
CA PRO A 216 12.69 -2.30 -17.10
C PRO A 216 13.35 -2.94 -18.33
N ALA A 217 14.36 -2.30 -18.91
CA ALA A 217 15.12 -2.86 -20.04
C ALA A 217 15.96 -4.08 -19.64
N ALA A 218 16.58 -4.07 -18.46
CA ALA A 218 17.34 -5.20 -17.95
C ALA A 218 16.42 -6.38 -17.61
N LEU A 219 15.26 -6.10 -17.01
CA LEU A 219 14.22 -7.11 -16.77
C LEU A 219 13.72 -7.72 -18.09
N ALA A 220 13.44 -6.91 -19.11
CA ALA A 220 13.00 -7.40 -20.41
C ALA A 220 14.07 -8.28 -21.09
N ALA A 221 15.34 -7.91 -20.98
CA ALA A 221 16.44 -8.74 -21.47
C ALA A 221 16.52 -10.09 -20.73
N ALA A 222 16.27 -10.11 -19.42
CA ALA A 222 16.33 -11.32 -18.60
C ALA A 222 15.12 -12.26 -18.82
N VAL A 223 13.90 -11.73 -18.77
CA VAL A 223 12.66 -12.53 -18.71
C VAL A 223 11.69 -12.24 -19.86
N GLY A 224 12.05 -11.38 -20.80
CA GLY A 224 11.31 -11.07 -22.03
C GLY A 224 10.40 -9.85 -21.95
N ASP A 225 9.99 -9.38 -23.12
CA ASP A 225 9.17 -8.16 -23.28
C ASP A 225 7.80 -8.22 -22.61
N ASP A 226 7.27 -9.42 -22.34
CA ASP A 226 6.03 -9.61 -21.58
C ASP A 226 6.11 -8.94 -20.19
N VAL A 227 7.30 -8.79 -19.60
CA VAL A 227 7.48 -8.07 -18.33
C VAL A 227 7.09 -6.60 -18.44
N VAL A 228 7.32 -5.96 -19.59
CA VAL A 228 6.91 -4.57 -19.84
C VAL A 228 5.38 -4.47 -19.85
N ALA A 229 4.70 -5.46 -20.45
CA ALA A 229 3.25 -5.54 -20.42
C ALA A 229 2.71 -5.77 -18.99
N MET A 230 3.38 -6.58 -18.17
CA MET A 230 3.08 -6.73 -16.75
C MET A 230 3.22 -5.41 -15.97
N LEU A 231 4.29 -4.64 -16.21
CA LEU A 231 4.47 -3.33 -15.57
C LEU A 231 3.36 -2.34 -15.98
N ARG A 232 2.99 -2.30 -17.26
CA ARG A 232 1.86 -1.49 -17.75
C ARG A 232 0.54 -1.93 -17.14
N ALA A 233 0.29 -3.24 -17.03
CA ALA A 233 -0.90 -3.79 -16.39
C ALA A 233 -0.99 -3.35 -14.92
N ARG A 234 0.11 -3.43 -14.16
CA ARG A 234 0.16 -2.95 -12.77
C ARG A 234 -0.16 -1.46 -12.67
N GLN A 235 0.41 -0.63 -13.55
CA GLN A 235 0.13 0.80 -13.58
C GLN A 235 -1.34 1.10 -13.87
N ALA A 236 -1.94 0.41 -14.86
CA ALA A 236 -3.35 0.58 -15.20
C ALA A 236 -4.29 0.16 -14.06
N VAL A 237 -4.01 -0.97 -13.39
CA VAL A 237 -4.78 -1.44 -12.23
C VAL A 237 -4.71 -0.43 -11.08
N VAL A 238 -3.51 0.05 -10.73
CA VAL A 238 -3.33 1.02 -9.64
C VAL A 238 -4.02 2.34 -9.96
N ALA A 239 -3.91 2.83 -11.21
CA ALA A 239 -4.59 4.04 -11.65
C ALA A 239 -6.12 3.90 -11.55
N ALA A 240 -6.68 2.77 -11.98
CA ALA A 240 -8.12 2.50 -11.88
C ALA A 240 -8.59 2.41 -10.42
N LEU A 241 -7.84 1.72 -9.55
CA LEU A 241 -8.16 1.65 -8.13
C LEU A 241 -8.09 3.04 -7.46
N THR A 242 -7.02 3.78 -7.73
CA THR A 242 -6.82 5.15 -7.26
C THR A 242 -7.98 6.05 -7.68
N GLY A 243 -8.41 5.97 -8.94
CA GLY A 243 -9.56 6.71 -9.44
C GLY A 243 -10.82 6.42 -8.64
N ARG A 244 -11.17 5.14 -8.47
CA ARG A 244 -12.36 4.75 -7.66
C ARG A 244 -12.29 5.24 -6.22
N VAL A 245 -11.12 5.17 -5.59
CA VAL A 245 -10.95 5.65 -4.21
C VAL A 245 -11.04 7.18 -4.15
N ALA A 246 -10.45 7.90 -5.10
CA ALA A 246 -10.54 9.35 -5.18
C ALA A 246 -11.99 9.81 -5.41
N ASP A 247 -12.72 9.17 -6.32
CA ASP A 247 -14.13 9.46 -6.59
C ASP A 247 -14.99 9.23 -5.34
N ALA A 248 -14.77 8.11 -4.63
CA ALA A 248 -15.49 7.81 -3.39
C ALA A 248 -15.19 8.81 -2.27
N VAL A 249 -13.92 9.21 -2.12
CA VAL A 249 -13.52 10.26 -1.16
C VAL A 249 -14.16 11.59 -1.51
N HIS A 250 -14.18 11.96 -2.80
CA HIS A 250 -14.80 13.20 -3.26
C HIS A 250 -16.31 13.21 -3.04
N ALA A 251 -17.00 12.09 -3.28
CA ALA A 251 -18.43 11.94 -3.05
C ALA A 251 -18.82 12.10 -1.57
N GLU A 252 -17.94 11.74 -0.63
CA GLU A 252 -18.12 11.98 0.81
C GLU A 252 -17.67 13.40 1.23
N GLY A 253 -17.27 14.26 0.28
CA GLY A 253 -16.82 15.65 0.54
C GLY A 253 -15.36 15.77 1.02
N GLY A 254 -14.57 14.70 0.92
CA GLY A 254 -13.18 14.64 1.35
C GLY A 254 -12.16 14.96 0.25
N ARG A 255 -10.87 14.86 0.61
CA ARG A 255 -9.74 14.95 -0.33
C ARG A 255 -8.80 13.77 -0.11
N LEU A 256 -8.34 13.15 -1.20
CA LEU A 256 -7.33 12.10 -1.19
C LEU A 256 -5.95 12.71 -1.45
N ILE A 257 -4.98 12.39 -0.60
CA ILE A 257 -3.59 12.82 -0.69
C ILE A 257 -2.72 11.57 -0.75
N PHE A 258 -1.82 11.47 -1.71
CA PHE A 258 -0.87 10.35 -1.78
C PHE A 258 0.35 10.64 -0.92
N LEU A 259 0.69 9.70 -0.03
CA LEU A 259 1.95 9.76 0.69
C LEU A 259 3.09 9.38 -0.25
N ASP A 260 4.03 10.30 -0.44
CA ASP A 260 5.25 10.03 -1.19
C ASP A 260 6.25 9.26 -0.29
N LEU A 261 6.27 7.94 -0.44
CA LEU A 261 7.19 7.06 0.28
C LEU A 261 8.65 7.19 -0.22
N THR A 262 8.96 7.98 -1.25
CA THR A 262 10.35 8.20 -1.68
C THR A 262 11.19 8.87 -0.59
N GLY A 263 10.56 9.58 0.35
CA GLY A 263 11.19 10.10 1.56
C GLY A 263 11.74 9.01 2.51
N ARG A 264 11.24 7.77 2.40
CA ARG A 264 11.71 6.59 3.15
C ARG A 264 13.02 6.04 2.59
N CYS A 265 13.31 6.27 1.31
CA CYS A 265 14.56 5.89 0.65
C CYS A 265 15.66 6.95 0.81
N SER A 266 15.34 8.18 1.24
CA SER A 266 16.27 9.30 1.35
C SER A 266 16.86 9.50 2.75
N ALA A 267 17.00 8.45 3.55
CA ALA A 267 17.69 8.51 4.85
C ALA A 267 19.23 8.65 4.73
N THR A 268 19.71 9.33 3.68
CA THR A 268 21.08 9.82 3.54
C THR A 268 21.03 11.32 3.25
N PRO A 269 21.81 12.15 3.97
CA PRO A 269 21.91 13.58 3.68
C PRO A 269 22.44 13.75 2.25
N VAL A 270 21.84 14.69 1.52
CA VAL A 270 22.11 15.06 0.13
C VAL A 270 23.61 14.92 -0.22
N ALA A 271 23.96 13.84 -0.92
CA ALA A 271 25.14 13.74 -1.76
C ALA A 271 25.02 12.50 -2.67
N SER A 272 24.76 12.74 -3.96
CA SER A 272 25.08 11.87 -5.09
C SER A 272 24.71 10.37 -5.02
N ARG A 273 23.52 10.00 -5.50
CA ARG A 273 23.28 9.07 -6.64
C ARG A 273 21.78 8.71 -6.67
N PRO A 274 21.14 8.64 -7.83
CA PRO A 274 19.74 8.26 -7.91
C PRO A 274 19.61 6.78 -7.57
N ALA A 275 19.00 6.47 -6.42
CA ALA A 275 18.43 5.14 -6.20
C ALA A 275 17.45 4.86 -7.34
N VAL A 276 17.51 3.65 -7.89
CA VAL A 276 16.67 3.17 -9.00
C VAL A 276 15.23 3.57 -8.73
N ARG A 277 14.74 4.56 -9.48
CA ARG A 277 13.35 5.01 -9.43
C ARG A 277 12.52 3.95 -10.12
N TRP A 278 12.00 2.99 -9.35
CA TRP A 278 10.88 2.20 -9.83
C TRP A 278 9.72 3.18 -10.12
N PRO A 279 9.13 3.20 -11.32
CA PRO A 279 8.05 4.14 -11.63
C PRO A 279 6.74 3.63 -11.03
N CYS A 280 6.67 3.57 -9.69
CA CYS A 280 5.43 3.77 -8.94
C CYS A 280 5.16 5.27 -8.82
N ARG A 281 5.31 6.05 -9.90
CA ARG A 281 4.57 7.30 -10.01
C ARG A 281 3.15 6.86 -10.33
N ALA A 282 2.27 6.88 -9.33
CA ALA A 282 0.84 6.96 -9.60
C ALA A 282 0.67 8.15 -10.57
N GLY A 283 0.33 7.85 -11.82
CA GLY A 283 0.19 8.85 -12.88
C GLY A 283 -1.04 9.71 -12.68
N VAL A 284 -1.16 10.39 -11.55
CA VAL A 284 -2.14 11.44 -11.35
C VAL A 284 -1.50 12.70 -11.91
N SER A 285 -1.67 12.96 -13.22
CA SER A 285 -1.48 14.31 -13.70
C SER A 285 -2.59 15.14 -13.06
N ALA A 286 -2.21 16.07 -12.18
CA ALA A 286 -3.11 17.09 -11.71
C ALA A 286 -3.44 17.96 -12.93
N SER A 287 -4.53 17.65 -13.62
CA SER A 287 -5.18 18.55 -14.57
C SER A 287 -5.69 19.75 -13.76
N THR A 288 -4.86 20.76 -13.59
CA THR A 288 -5.29 22.10 -13.21
C THR A 288 -6.11 22.66 -14.37
N ARG A 289 -7.45 22.59 -14.27
CA ARG A 289 -8.30 23.45 -15.11
C ARG A 289 -8.09 24.89 -14.67
N PRO A 290 -7.81 25.83 -15.59
CA PRO A 290 -7.69 27.23 -15.25
C PRO A 290 -9.06 27.81 -14.89
N ARG A 291 -9.00 28.67 -13.87
CA ARG A 291 -10.01 29.53 -13.22
C ARG A 291 -11.38 29.66 -13.86
#